data_AF-A0A7V4P0I7-F1
#
_entry.id   AF-A0A7V4P0I7-F1
#
_cell.length_a   1.000
_cell.length_b   1.000
_cell.length_c   1.000
_cell.angle_alpha   90.00
_cell.angle_beta   90.00
_cell.angle_gamma   90.00
#
_symmetry.space_group_name_H-M   'P 1'
#
loop_
_entity.id
_entity.type
_entity.pdbx_description
1 polymer ?
#
loop_
_entity_poly.entity_id
_entity_poly.type
_entity_poly.pdbx_seq_one_letter_code
_entity_poly.pdbx_strand_id
1 'polypeptide(L)'
;MSRGAGRAVAGARGAGFRRAAARRAAGRRGGLIVLLSLALLGCRGGSGPVQVPFIPYPPAEQPAGDDASRPTDEQIAALLADQDDDGVITLEELIAGTDPLDSDSDDDGLTDGEERAAETDPLDADSDDDGVADGEEVDDGSDPNDPDSDDDGADDGEERKDGTDPNDPDTDDDGDGDNDEDDCDGDGNADDDGDGRSEDDGDDDDCGTDPTDPDSDDDGVLDGQEKADGTDGNDPDSDDDGLNDGQEKSIGTNPLDSDSDDDGLTDGQELRLDTNPRDSDSDDDGLSDGDEVTRGTDPSDSDSDDDGINDGSDPDPTTP
;
A
#
# COMPACT_ATOMS: atom_id res chain seq x y z
N MET A 1 -47.72 -9.96 26.41
CA MET A 1 -47.36 -9.88 27.85
C MET A 1 -46.23 -8.86 27.97
N SER A 2 -46.44 -7.62 28.42
CA SER A 2 -46.34 -7.15 29.83
C SER A 2 -44.98 -7.51 30.44
N ARG A 3 -44.06 -6.63 30.88
CA ARG A 3 -44.12 -5.35 31.65
C ARG A 3 -42.82 -4.55 31.32
N GLY A 4 -42.74 -3.20 31.23
CA GLY A 4 -43.00 -2.15 32.23
C GLY A 4 -41.83 -2.05 33.23
N ALA A 5 -41.26 -0.93 33.68
CA ALA A 5 -41.38 0.52 33.49
C ALA A 5 -40.29 1.16 34.40
N GLY A 6 -39.82 2.39 34.14
CA GLY A 6 -38.91 3.06 35.09
C GLY A 6 -38.44 4.47 34.72
N ARG A 7 -39.36 5.45 34.77
CA ARG A 7 -39.05 6.89 34.75
C ARG A 7 -38.29 7.33 36.01
N ALA A 8 -37.40 8.31 35.88
CA ALA A 8 -37.18 9.32 36.92
C ALA A 8 -37.00 10.71 36.30
N VAL A 9 -37.84 11.63 36.75
CA VAL A 9 -37.88 13.07 36.46
C VAL A 9 -37.62 13.80 37.78
N ALA A 10 -36.67 14.73 37.82
CA ALA A 10 -36.63 15.92 38.68
C ALA A 10 -35.36 16.71 38.30
N GLY A 11 -35.35 18.01 38.02
CA GLY A 11 -36.26 19.07 38.38
C GLY A 11 -35.63 19.99 39.43
N ALA A 12 -35.21 21.19 38.98
CA ALA A 12 -35.47 22.49 39.60
C ALA A 12 -34.27 23.35 40.08
N ARG A 13 -34.35 24.64 39.65
CA ARG A 13 -33.97 25.90 40.33
C ARG A 13 -32.47 26.24 40.33
N GLY A 14 -31.99 27.39 39.83
CA GLY A 14 -32.59 28.72 39.75
C GLY A 14 -32.13 29.58 40.93
N ALA A 15 -31.30 30.60 40.64
CA ALA A 15 -30.80 31.72 41.47
C ALA A 15 -29.26 31.74 41.52
N GLY A 16 -28.54 32.84 41.38
CA GLY A 16 -28.93 34.24 41.31
C GLY A 16 -27.66 35.09 41.34
N PHE A 17 -27.73 36.24 40.67
CA PHE A 17 -26.76 37.32 40.72
C PHE A 17 -26.21 37.57 42.15
N ARG A 18 -24.89 37.58 42.28
CA ARG A 18 -24.20 38.49 43.21
C ARG A 18 -22.98 39.10 42.55
N ARG A 19 -23.14 40.38 42.19
CA ARG A 19 -22.06 41.32 41.89
C ARG A 19 -21.11 41.39 43.09
N ALA A 20 -19.88 40.92 42.93
CA ALA A 20 -18.79 41.27 43.82
C ALA A 20 -18.11 42.52 43.25
N ALA A 21 -18.33 43.65 43.90
CA ALA A 21 -17.60 44.89 43.64
C ALA A 21 -16.14 44.72 44.07
N ALA A 22 -15.23 44.54 43.12
CA ALA A 22 -13.80 44.67 43.35
C ALA A 22 -13.47 46.15 43.52
N ARG A 23 -12.99 46.50 44.72
CA ARG A 23 -12.53 47.83 45.09
C ARG A 23 -11.30 48.20 44.26
N ARG A 24 -11.24 49.46 43.82
CA ARG A 24 -10.02 50.11 43.31
C ARG A 24 -8.86 49.90 44.28
N ALA A 25 -7.78 49.30 43.80
CA ALA A 25 -6.44 49.50 44.33
C ALA A 25 -5.56 49.94 43.15
N ALA A 26 -5.21 51.22 43.15
CA ALA A 26 -4.17 51.77 42.29
C ALA A 26 -2.81 51.29 42.82
N GLY A 27 -1.90 50.87 41.93
CA GLY A 27 -0.51 50.66 42.33
C GLY A 27 0.33 49.82 41.38
N ARG A 28 1.09 50.53 40.53
CA ARG A 28 2.35 50.13 39.87
C ARG A 28 2.34 48.95 38.89
N ARG A 29 2.52 49.32 37.62
CA ARG A 29 3.15 48.52 36.56
C ARG A 29 4.52 48.02 37.06
N GLY A 30 4.69 46.72 37.11
CA GLY A 30 5.97 46.04 37.18
C GLY A 30 5.91 44.90 36.16
N GLY A 31 6.65 45.04 35.07
CA GLY A 31 6.76 44.01 34.05
C GLY A 31 7.31 42.73 34.66
N LEU A 32 6.64 41.62 34.37
CA LEU A 32 7.12 40.28 34.65
C LEU A 32 8.15 39.96 33.55
N ILE A 33 9.42 40.16 33.86
CA ILE A 33 10.52 39.65 33.03
C ILE A 33 10.72 38.21 33.49
N VAL A 34 10.33 37.25 32.67
CA VAL A 34 10.74 35.85 32.81
C VAL A 34 12.18 35.79 32.33
N LEU A 35 13.13 35.78 33.26
CA LEU A 35 14.54 35.51 32.96
C LEU A 35 14.70 34.00 32.80
N LEU A 36 14.67 33.52 31.55
CA LEU A 36 15.13 32.17 31.23
C LEU A 36 16.65 32.16 31.38
N SER A 37 17.13 31.45 32.39
CA SER A 37 18.57 31.28 32.67
C SER A 37 19.07 30.09 31.84
N LEU A 38 19.71 30.35 30.71
CA LEU A 38 20.35 29.30 29.92
C LEU A 38 21.67 28.90 30.60
N ALA A 39 21.66 27.74 31.26
CA ALA A 39 22.85 27.12 31.81
C ALA A 39 23.58 26.40 30.67
N LEU A 40 24.66 26.99 30.18
CA LEU A 40 25.61 26.31 29.29
C LEU A 40 26.27 25.15 30.05
N LEU A 41 25.77 23.94 29.83
CA LEU A 41 26.47 22.70 30.16
C LEU A 41 27.44 22.40 29.02
N GLY A 42 28.74 22.50 29.31
CA GLY A 42 29.77 22.27 28.31
C GLY A 42 29.86 20.81 27.89
N CYS A 43 29.66 20.56 26.60
CA CYS A 43 30.23 19.41 25.91
C CYS A 43 31.30 19.90 24.92
N ARG A 44 32.44 19.21 24.94
CA ARG A 44 33.61 19.45 24.08
C ARG A 44 33.47 18.57 22.83
N GLY A 45 33.55 19.17 21.65
CA GLY A 45 33.74 18.47 20.37
C GLY A 45 33.75 19.51 19.24
N GLY A 46 34.58 19.35 18.20
CA GLY A 46 34.68 20.31 17.07
C GLY A 46 33.35 20.43 16.32
N SER A 47 33.05 21.52 15.60
CA SER A 47 33.83 22.09 14.50
C SER A 47 33.29 23.47 14.12
N GLY A 48 34.17 24.46 13.86
CA GLY A 48 33.86 25.71 13.13
C GLY A 48 32.92 26.73 13.80
N PRO A 49 33.16 28.05 13.69
CA PRO A 49 32.13 29.04 14.02
C PRO A 49 31.09 29.08 12.89
N VAL A 50 29.84 28.73 13.21
CA VAL A 50 28.66 29.01 12.37
C VAL A 50 28.67 30.50 12.00
N GLN A 51 28.82 30.78 10.71
CA GLN A 51 28.78 32.13 10.16
C GLN A 51 27.31 32.49 9.97
N VAL A 52 26.69 33.09 10.99
CA VAL A 52 25.34 33.65 10.87
C VAL A 52 25.36 34.72 9.76
N PRO A 53 24.53 34.63 8.71
CA PRO A 53 24.46 35.66 7.68
C PRO A 53 24.04 36.98 8.30
N PHE A 54 24.82 38.03 8.02
CA PHE A 54 24.60 39.37 8.55
C PHE A 54 23.47 40.03 7.77
N ILE A 55 22.23 39.96 8.27
CA ILE A 55 21.11 40.68 7.68
C ILE A 55 21.35 42.19 7.83
N PRO A 56 21.52 42.97 6.73
CA PRO A 56 21.76 44.40 6.82
C PRO A 56 20.45 45.15 7.05
N TYR A 57 20.12 45.43 8.31
CA TYR A 57 18.99 46.28 8.67
C TYR A 57 19.23 47.77 8.30
N PRO A 58 18.17 48.52 7.93
CA PRO A 58 18.27 49.94 7.61
C PRO A 58 18.75 50.77 8.82
N PRO A 59 19.47 51.89 8.60
CA PRO A 59 20.06 52.65 9.69
C PRO A 59 18.97 53.33 10.53
N ALA A 60 18.76 52.81 11.74
CA ALA A 60 17.89 53.43 12.74
C ALA A 60 18.44 54.80 13.16
N GLU A 61 17.67 55.87 12.95
CA GLU A 61 17.88 57.15 13.61
C GLU A 61 17.67 56.98 15.13
N GLN A 62 18.76 57.03 15.90
CA GLN A 62 18.73 56.79 17.35
C GLN A 62 18.12 57.96 18.13
N PRO A 63 17.13 57.76 19.03
CA PRO A 63 16.93 58.67 20.13
C PRO A 63 17.92 58.34 21.25
N ALA A 64 18.67 59.37 21.66
CA ALA A 64 19.62 59.31 22.74
C ALA A 64 18.92 59.14 24.11
N GLY A 65 19.32 58.11 24.85
CA GLY A 65 19.05 57.97 26.29
C GLY A 65 18.45 56.61 26.67
N ASP A 66 19.21 55.87 27.48
CA ASP A 66 18.85 54.66 28.24
C ASP A 66 19.22 53.30 27.59
N ASP A 67 20.27 52.69 28.14
CA ASP A 67 20.66 51.26 28.05
C ASP A 67 20.75 50.63 26.65
N ALA A 68 21.92 50.79 26.00
CA ALA A 68 22.28 50.17 24.72
C ALA A 68 22.45 48.63 24.77
N SER A 69 21.91 47.96 25.80
CA SER A 69 21.97 46.51 25.99
C SER A 69 20.61 45.83 25.79
N ARG A 70 19.54 46.60 25.57
CA ARG A 70 18.18 46.07 25.41
C ARG A 70 17.80 46.10 23.92
N PRO A 71 17.29 44.98 23.37
CA PRO A 71 16.79 44.96 22.00
C PRO A 71 15.65 45.97 21.84
N THR A 72 15.59 46.62 20.68
CA THR A 72 14.51 47.57 20.36
C THR A 72 13.18 46.82 20.20
N ASP A 73 12.06 47.52 20.37
CA ASP A 73 10.73 46.94 20.14
C ASP A 73 10.59 46.39 18.70
N GLU A 74 11.30 46.98 17.74
CA GLU A 74 11.34 46.53 16.33
C GLU A 74 12.14 45.23 16.16
N GLN A 75 13.28 45.09 16.85
CA GLN A 75 14.06 43.86 16.85
C GLN A 75 13.34 42.71 17.53
N ILE A 76 12.59 43.01 18.60
CA ILE A 76 11.74 42.02 19.27
C ILE A 76 10.57 41.61 18.36
N ALA A 77 9.98 42.57 17.63
CA ALA A 77 8.89 42.27 16.70
C ALA A 77 9.35 41.39 15.53
N ALA A 78 10.56 41.60 15.00
CA ALA A 78 11.12 40.76 13.93
C ALA A 78 11.35 39.32 14.37
N LEU A 79 11.84 39.09 15.60
CA LEU A 79 12.02 37.74 16.16
C LEU A 79 10.70 37.02 16.51
N LEU A 80 9.59 37.75 16.58
CA LEU A 80 8.26 37.20 16.86
C LEU A 80 7.37 37.22 15.61
N ALA A 81 7.93 37.63 14.47
CA ALA A 81 7.28 37.50 13.19
C ALA A 81 7.48 36.09 12.69
N ASP A 82 6.48 35.62 11.97
CA ASP A 82 6.53 34.51 11.03
C ASP A 82 6.77 35.19 9.67
N GLN A 83 7.89 34.90 9.01
CA GLN A 83 8.43 35.72 7.93
C GLN A 83 8.06 35.20 6.52
N ASP A 84 7.88 33.90 6.40
CA ASP A 84 7.45 33.13 5.22
C ASP A 84 5.99 32.63 5.34
N ASP A 85 5.32 32.85 6.48
CA ASP A 85 3.92 32.52 6.75
C ASP A 85 3.65 30.99 6.85
N ASP A 86 4.62 30.23 7.37
CA ASP A 86 4.59 28.77 7.54
C ASP A 86 4.01 28.31 8.91
N GLY A 87 3.85 29.24 9.86
CA GLY A 87 3.36 28.95 11.20
C GLY A 87 4.43 28.71 12.28
N VAL A 88 5.70 28.94 11.95
CA VAL A 88 6.84 29.04 12.87
C VAL A 88 7.26 30.51 12.97
N ILE A 89 7.75 30.93 14.13
CA ILE A 89 8.28 32.29 14.27
C ILE A 89 9.79 32.28 14.06
N THR A 90 10.34 33.40 13.58
CA THR A 90 11.78 33.59 13.34
C THR A 90 12.68 33.25 14.53
N LEU A 91 12.22 33.43 15.78
CA LEU A 91 13.00 33.00 16.94
C LEU A 91 13.09 31.47 17.07
N GLU A 92 12.02 30.76 16.73
CA GLU A 92 11.96 29.29 16.77
C GLU A 92 12.80 28.69 15.64
N GLU A 93 12.67 29.21 14.41
CA GLU A 93 13.48 28.81 13.25
C GLU A 93 14.98 28.99 13.51
N LEU A 94 15.38 30.17 14.01
CA LEU A 94 16.77 30.43 14.39
C LEU A 94 17.30 29.51 15.51
N ILE A 95 16.42 28.90 16.31
CA ILE A 95 16.79 27.92 17.35
C ILE A 95 16.89 26.52 16.75
N ALA A 96 15.96 26.14 15.86
CA ALA A 96 15.94 24.86 15.16
C ALA A 96 17.10 24.74 14.17
N GLY A 97 17.45 25.83 13.49
CA GLY A 97 18.50 25.87 12.48
C GLY A 97 17.99 26.10 11.06
N THR A 98 16.68 26.21 10.89
CA THR A 98 15.98 26.48 9.63
C THR A 98 16.12 27.94 9.16
N ASP A 99 15.78 28.23 7.89
CA ASP A 99 15.91 29.57 7.31
C ASP A 99 14.61 30.37 7.48
N PRO A 100 14.60 31.50 8.24
CA PRO A 100 13.41 32.31 8.49
C PRO A 100 12.79 33.04 7.30
N LEU A 101 13.10 32.63 6.08
CA LEU A 101 12.59 33.18 4.83
C LEU A 101 12.23 32.05 3.84
N ASP A 102 12.38 30.80 4.26
CA ASP A 102 12.13 29.60 3.50
C ASP A 102 11.17 28.75 4.31
N SER A 103 9.97 28.56 3.79
CA SER A 103 8.90 27.88 4.54
C SER A 103 9.11 26.38 4.67
N ASP A 104 10.03 25.82 3.90
CA ASP A 104 10.31 24.39 3.72
C ASP A 104 11.84 24.29 3.56
N SER A 105 12.53 23.85 4.60
CA SER A 105 13.97 24.04 4.74
C SER A 105 14.82 22.91 4.15
N ASP A 106 14.25 21.73 3.96
CA ASP A 106 14.86 20.56 3.32
C ASP A 106 14.25 20.19 1.96
N ASP A 107 13.23 20.94 1.51
CA ASP A 107 12.57 20.82 0.21
C ASP A 107 11.83 19.47 0.03
N ASP A 108 11.26 18.91 1.10
CA ASP A 108 10.59 17.60 1.11
C ASP A 108 9.08 17.67 0.78
N GLY A 109 8.49 18.87 0.87
CA GLY A 109 7.07 19.13 0.62
C GLY A 109 6.24 19.48 1.85
N LEU A 110 6.78 19.32 3.06
CA LEU A 110 6.23 19.87 4.30
C LEU A 110 6.87 21.21 4.61
N THR A 111 6.07 22.10 5.19
CA THR A 111 6.66 23.32 5.77
C THR A 111 7.29 23.04 7.13
N ASP A 112 8.31 23.81 7.55
CA ASP A 112 8.91 23.69 8.90
C ASP A 112 7.81 23.69 10.00
N GLY A 113 6.72 24.43 9.76
CA GLY A 113 5.55 24.50 10.62
C GLY A 113 4.67 23.26 10.64
N GLU A 114 4.52 22.57 9.50
CA GLU A 114 3.79 21.31 9.32
C GLU A 114 4.55 20.13 9.91
N GLU A 115 5.86 20.08 9.75
CA GLU A 115 6.73 19.03 10.30
C GLU A 115 6.66 18.98 11.83
N ARG A 116 6.55 20.12 12.52
CA ARG A 116 6.28 20.11 13.97
C ARG A 116 4.98 19.39 14.36
N ALA A 117 4.02 19.31 13.45
CA ALA A 117 2.76 18.61 13.66
C ALA A 117 2.87 17.13 13.28
N ALA A 118 3.70 16.78 12.29
CA ALA A 118 4.09 15.42 11.92
C ALA A 118 5.11 14.79 12.91
N GLU A 119 5.75 15.61 13.74
CA GLU A 119 6.83 15.22 14.66
C GLU A 119 8.17 14.87 13.99
N THR A 120 8.37 15.30 12.74
CA THR A 120 9.59 15.15 11.91
C THR A 120 10.63 16.28 12.11
N ASP A 121 11.83 16.17 11.51
CA ASP A 121 12.91 17.18 11.60
C ASP A 121 12.97 18.08 10.35
N PRO A 122 12.73 19.42 10.46
CA PRO A 122 12.78 20.41 9.36
C PRO A 122 14.09 20.62 8.62
N LEU A 123 15.03 19.70 8.74
CA LEU A 123 16.31 19.74 8.07
C LEU A 123 16.67 18.36 7.52
N ASP A 124 15.74 17.41 7.57
CA ASP A 124 15.88 16.01 7.21
C ASP A 124 14.64 15.57 6.43
N ALA A 125 14.78 15.50 5.11
CA ALA A 125 13.65 15.27 4.21
C ALA A 125 13.04 13.85 4.28
N ASP A 126 13.64 12.94 5.06
CA ASP A 126 13.32 11.51 5.18
C ASP A 126 13.73 11.11 6.61
N SER A 127 12.77 11.11 7.52
CA SER A 127 12.98 11.09 8.96
C SER A 127 13.27 9.70 9.53
N ASP A 128 12.87 8.63 8.84
CA ASP A 128 13.13 7.24 9.23
C ASP A 128 14.10 6.48 8.32
N ASP A 129 14.63 7.13 7.27
CA ASP A 129 15.63 6.64 6.34
C ASP A 129 15.15 5.44 5.47
N ASP A 130 13.85 5.34 5.15
CA ASP A 130 13.28 4.30 4.29
C ASP A 130 13.37 4.63 2.78
N GLY A 131 13.68 5.88 2.45
CA GLY A 131 13.85 6.37 1.09
C GLY A 131 12.63 7.10 0.51
N VAL A 132 11.57 7.30 1.29
CA VAL A 132 10.45 8.19 1.01
C VAL A 132 10.62 9.48 1.80
N ALA A 133 10.13 10.59 1.26
CA ALA A 133 10.19 11.87 1.94
C ALA A 133 8.99 12.05 2.88
N ASP A 134 9.19 12.70 4.04
CA ASP A 134 8.13 12.88 5.05
C ASP A 134 6.87 13.53 4.46
N GLY A 135 7.06 14.50 3.55
CA GLY A 135 5.96 15.13 2.83
C GLY A 135 5.19 14.22 1.88
N GLU A 136 5.83 13.21 1.29
CA GLU A 136 5.17 12.21 0.46
C GLU A 136 4.35 11.23 1.32
N GLU A 137 4.90 10.77 2.45
CA GLU A 137 4.24 9.89 3.44
C GLU A 137 3.02 10.56 4.10
N VAL A 138 3.13 11.83 4.47
CA VAL A 138 1.96 12.57 4.99
C VAL A 138 0.85 12.71 3.94
N ASP A 139 1.22 12.76 2.65
CA ASP A 139 0.28 12.96 1.55
C ASP A 139 -0.52 11.68 1.20
N ASP A 140 0.05 10.48 1.29
CA ASP A 140 -0.68 9.22 1.12
C ASP A 140 -1.18 8.60 2.43
N GLY A 141 -0.62 9.00 3.56
CA GLY A 141 -1.12 8.72 4.90
C GLY A 141 -0.30 7.72 5.69
N SER A 142 0.87 7.31 5.19
CA SER A 142 1.87 6.55 5.94
C SER A 142 2.52 7.41 7.05
N ASP A 143 3.23 6.79 7.99
CA ASP A 143 3.83 7.46 9.16
C ASP A 143 5.29 7.84 8.86
N PRO A 144 5.64 9.15 8.73
CA PRO A 144 6.98 9.60 8.38
C PRO A 144 8.05 9.41 9.48
N ASN A 145 7.80 8.54 10.43
CA ASN A 145 8.74 8.17 11.48
C ASN A 145 8.74 6.66 11.73
N ASP A 146 8.05 5.89 10.89
CA ASP A 146 7.95 4.45 10.94
C ASP A 146 8.21 3.90 9.53
N PRO A 147 9.38 3.30 9.28
CA PRO A 147 9.79 2.87 7.94
C PRO A 147 9.05 1.61 7.47
N ASP A 148 7.91 1.28 8.06
CA ASP A 148 7.06 0.09 7.86
C ASP A 148 5.75 0.41 8.58
N SER A 149 4.90 1.18 7.90
CA SER A 149 3.76 1.88 8.48
C SER A 149 2.62 0.97 8.93
N ASP A 150 2.51 -0.23 8.37
CA ASP A 150 1.49 -1.23 8.71
C ASP A 150 2.01 -2.46 9.48
N ASP A 151 3.31 -2.50 9.78
CA ASP A 151 4.02 -3.55 10.50
C ASP A 151 3.98 -4.93 9.78
N ASP A 152 3.91 -4.97 8.45
CA ASP A 152 3.90 -6.22 7.69
C ASP A 152 5.31 -6.79 7.49
N GLY A 153 6.31 -5.92 7.36
CA GLY A 153 7.74 -6.21 7.22
C GLY A 153 8.38 -5.81 5.88
N ALA A 154 7.62 -5.24 4.94
CA ALA A 154 8.09 -4.42 3.83
C ALA A 154 8.24 -2.97 4.33
N ASP A 155 9.18 -2.21 3.77
CA ASP A 155 9.27 -0.78 4.09
C ASP A 155 8.47 0.06 3.10
N ASP A 156 7.88 1.18 3.54
CA ASP A 156 7.01 2.03 2.71
C ASP A 156 7.71 2.46 1.40
N GLY A 157 9.03 2.57 1.45
CA GLY A 157 9.91 2.82 0.32
C GLY A 157 9.99 1.69 -0.70
N GLU A 158 10.04 0.42 -0.30
CA GLU A 158 9.94 -0.75 -1.20
C GLU A 158 8.51 -0.91 -1.72
N GLU A 159 7.50 -0.79 -0.86
CA GLU A 159 6.08 -0.91 -1.27
C GLU A 159 5.72 0.09 -2.37
N ARG A 160 6.19 1.33 -2.27
CA ARG A 160 6.01 2.33 -3.34
C ARG A 160 6.73 1.99 -4.65
N LYS A 161 7.84 1.26 -4.60
CA LYS A 161 8.55 0.80 -5.81
C LYS A 161 7.77 -0.32 -6.49
N ASP A 162 7.17 -1.20 -5.70
CA ASP A 162 6.45 -2.38 -6.17
C ASP A 162 4.99 -2.06 -6.51
N GLY A 163 4.47 -0.96 -5.98
CA GLY A 163 3.15 -0.42 -6.29
C GLY A 163 2.07 -0.80 -5.29
N THR A 164 2.44 -1.45 -4.18
CA THR A 164 1.59 -1.79 -3.05
C THR A 164 1.28 -0.55 -2.17
N ASP A 165 0.33 -0.67 -1.23
CA ASP A 165 -0.11 0.41 -0.34
C ASP A 165 0.61 0.32 1.02
N PRO A 166 1.45 1.31 1.40
CA PRO A 166 2.18 1.31 2.69
C PRO A 166 1.34 1.31 3.97
N ASN A 167 0.04 1.17 3.86
CA ASN A 167 -0.90 1.13 4.97
C ASN A 167 -1.80 -0.11 4.94
N ASP A 168 -1.56 -1.04 4.03
CA ASP A 168 -2.32 -2.27 3.86
C ASP A 168 -1.38 -3.48 3.76
N PRO A 169 -1.32 -4.36 4.78
CA PRO A 169 -0.29 -5.39 4.89
C PRO A 169 -0.46 -6.59 3.93
N ASP A 170 -1.32 -6.43 2.93
CA ASP A 170 -1.83 -7.41 1.95
C ASP A 170 -2.70 -6.59 0.96
N THR A 171 -2.06 -5.90 0.02
CA THR A 171 -2.68 -4.89 -0.87
C THR A 171 -3.71 -5.51 -1.81
N ASP A 172 -3.48 -6.74 -2.25
CA ASP A 172 -4.31 -7.43 -3.25
C ASP A 172 -5.36 -8.39 -2.62
N ASP A 173 -5.32 -8.57 -1.29
CA ASP A 173 -6.20 -9.45 -0.49
C ASP A 173 -6.08 -10.94 -0.89
N ASP A 174 -4.95 -11.42 -1.43
CA ASP A 174 -4.75 -12.81 -1.85
C ASP A 174 -4.47 -13.77 -0.66
N GLY A 175 -3.99 -13.21 0.45
CA GLY A 175 -3.74 -13.87 1.72
C GLY A 175 -2.27 -14.12 2.06
N ASP A 176 -1.35 -13.78 1.16
CA ASP A 176 0.07 -13.56 1.41
C ASP A 176 0.31 -12.04 1.60
N GLY A 177 1.32 -11.64 2.38
CA GLY A 177 1.54 -10.22 2.71
C GLY A 177 2.44 -9.55 1.67
N ASP A 178 2.44 -8.22 1.60
CA ASP A 178 3.22 -7.46 0.61
C ASP A 178 4.73 -7.72 0.76
N ASN A 179 5.18 -8.05 1.98
CA ASN A 179 6.56 -8.46 2.25
C ASN A 179 6.91 -9.92 1.92
N ASP A 180 5.91 -10.74 1.65
CA ASP A 180 6.01 -12.16 1.29
C ASP A 180 5.74 -12.36 -0.22
N GLU A 181 5.72 -11.29 -1.03
CA GLU A 181 5.65 -11.34 -2.52
C GLU A 181 6.82 -12.12 -3.15
N ASP A 182 7.93 -12.28 -2.42
CA ASP A 182 9.05 -13.16 -2.80
C ASP A 182 8.72 -14.68 -2.59
N ASP A 183 7.57 -15.03 -1.99
CA ASP A 183 7.08 -16.39 -1.67
C ASP A 183 5.72 -16.64 -2.35
N CYS A 184 5.58 -16.27 -3.63
CA CYS A 184 4.30 -16.39 -4.33
C CYS A 184 3.85 -17.84 -4.63
N ASP A 185 4.51 -18.88 -4.12
CA ASP A 185 3.95 -20.24 -4.03
C ASP A 185 3.30 -20.56 -2.66
N GLY A 186 3.40 -19.63 -1.71
CA GLY A 186 2.79 -19.66 -0.38
C GLY A 186 3.31 -20.81 0.51
N ASP A 187 4.49 -21.35 0.23
CA ASP A 187 5.03 -22.48 0.98
C ASP A 187 5.84 -22.07 2.24
N GLY A 188 6.04 -20.75 2.43
CA GLY A 188 6.79 -20.14 3.51
C GLY A 188 8.28 -20.00 3.19
N ASN A 189 8.66 -19.96 1.91
CA ASN A 189 10.03 -19.96 1.45
C ASN A 189 10.23 -19.05 0.22
N ALA A 190 10.98 -17.96 0.41
CA ALA A 190 11.35 -17.01 -0.64
C ALA A 190 12.40 -17.53 -1.66
N ASP A 191 12.46 -18.83 -1.95
CA ASP A 191 13.39 -19.50 -2.91
C ASP A 191 12.54 -20.33 -3.89
N ASP A 192 11.68 -19.64 -4.65
CA ASP A 192 10.63 -20.27 -5.46
C ASP A 192 11.22 -21.08 -6.62
N ASP A 193 12.41 -20.71 -7.10
CA ASP A 193 13.15 -21.49 -8.10
C ASP A 193 13.96 -22.68 -7.53
N GLY A 194 14.07 -22.75 -6.19
CA GLY A 194 14.77 -23.78 -5.43
C GLY A 194 16.28 -23.88 -5.70
N ASP A 195 16.92 -22.81 -6.19
CA ASP A 195 18.37 -22.75 -6.41
C ASP A 195 19.18 -22.61 -5.11
N GLY A 196 18.51 -22.27 -4.01
CA GLY A 196 19.05 -22.13 -2.68
C GLY A 196 19.43 -20.69 -2.33
N ARG A 197 18.74 -19.70 -2.91
CA ARG A 197 18.88 -18.26 -2.61
C ARG A 197 17.52 -17.66 -2.34
N SER A 198 17.48 -16.73 -1.39
CA SER A 198 16.32 -15.88 -1.23
C SER A 198 16.33 -14.83 -2.33
N GLU A 199 15.15 -14.52 -2.89
CA GLU A 199 14.97 -13.63 -4.04
C GLU A 199 15.38 -12.15 -3.75
N ASP A 200 15.50 -11.78 -2.46
CA ASP A 200 16.20 -10.58 -1.92
C ASP A 200 17.70 -10.40 -2.35
N ASP A 201 18.26 -11.18 -3.27
CA ASP A 201 19.59 -10.92 -3.87
C ASP A 201 19.58 -10.12 -5.19
N GLY A 202 18.42 -9.55 -5.55
CA GLY A 202 18.26 -8.65 -6.69
C GLY A 202 18.37 -9.38 -8.04
N ASP A 203 18.04 -10.67 -8.06
CA ASP A 203 17.54 -11.32 -9.26
C ASP A 203 16.06 -10.92 -9.35
N ASP A 204 15.73 -10.07 -10.34
CA ASP A 204 14.36 -9.67 -10.73
C ASP A 204 13.55 -10.94 -11.08
N ASP A 205 12.99 -11.63 -10.10
CA ASP A 205 11.98 -12.66 -10.34
C ASP A 205 10.71 -12.37 -9.50
N ASP A 206 10.31 -11.09 -9.54
CA ASP A 206 8.90 -10.66 -9.55
C ASP A 206 8.05 -11.80 -10.16
N CYS A 207 7.02 -12.24 -9.44
CA CYS A 207 6.05 -13.27 -9.84
C CYS A 207 5.52 -13.05 -11.28
N GLY A 208 5.74 -11.85 -11.82
CA GLY A 208 5.49 -11.45 -13.20
C GLY A 208 4.06 -10.99 -13.38
N THR A 209 3.26 -11.13 -12.33
CA THR A 209 1.87 -10.72 -12.14
C THR A 209 1.80 -9.31 -11.56
N ASP A 210 0.59 -8.76 -11.42
CA ASP A 210 0.39 -7.43 -10.85
C ASP A 210 0.20 -7.56 -9.33
N PRO A 211 1.11 -7.03 -8.48
CA PRO A 211 1.04 -7.16 -7.01
C PRO A 211 -0.13 -6.38 -6.38
N THR A 212 -0.98 -5.77 -7.21
CA THR A 212 -2.21 -5.09 -6.78
C THR A 212 -3.48 -5.75 -7.31
N ASP A 213 -3.35 -6.90 -7.99
CA ASP A 213 -4.45 -7.65 -8.58
C ASP A 213 -4.26 -9.15 -8.32
N PRO A 214 -5.06 -9.78 -7.44
CA PRO A 214 -4.80 -11.15 -6.98
C PRO A 214 -5.12 -12.24 -8.03
N ASP A 215 -5.59 -11.87 -9.23
CA ASP A 215 -6.01 -12.73 -10.36
C ASP A 215 -5.71 -11.95 -11.66
N SER A 216 -4.42 -11.86 -12.00
CA SER A 216 -3.87 -10.92 -12.99
C SER A 216 -4.43 -11.08 -14.41
N ASP A 217 -4.89 -12.27 -14.76
CA ASP A 217 -5.47 -12.58 -16.07
C ASP A 217 -7.00 -12.74 -16.09
N ASP A 218 -7.66 -12.51 -14.95
CA ASP A 218 -9.11 -12.58 -14.72
C ASP A 218 -9.72 -13.96 -15.06
N ASP A 219 -8.97 -15.05 -14.97
CA ASP A 219 -9.43 -16.38 -15.35
C ASP A 219 -10.21 -17.12 -14.24
N GLY A 220 -10.07 -16.64 -12.99
CA GLY A 220 -10.69 -17.16 -11.79
C GLY A 220 -9.80 -18.06 -10.93
N VAL A 221 -8.51 -18.12 -11.23
CA VAL A 221 -7.45 -18.66 -10.37
C VAL A 221 -6.63 -17.50 -9.82
N LEU A 222 -6.18 -17.60 -8.56
CA LEU A 222 -5.30 -16.58 -7.98
C LEU A 222 -3.86 -16.79 -8.45
N ASP A 223 -3.11 -15.71 -8.62
CA ASP A 223 -1.74 -15.71 -9.13
C ASP A 223 -0.83 -16.67 -8.35
N GLY A 224 -0.87 -16.64 -7.01
CA GLY A 224 -0.09 -17.57 -6.20
C GLY A 224 -0.50 -19.05 -6.37
N GLN A 225 -1.78 -19.31 -6.65
CA GLN A 225 -2.25 -20.66 -6.96
C GLN A 225 -1.79 -21.13 -8.36
N GLU A 226 -1.60 -20.20 -9.29
CA GLU A 226 -1.06 -20.49 -10.63
C GLU A 226 0.40 -20.84 -10.59
N LYS A 227 1.21 -20.06 -9.86
CA LYS A 227 2.62 -20.39 -9.59
C LYS A 227 2.75 -21.79 -9.01
N ALA A 228 1.92 -22.14 -8.02
CA ALA A 228 1.89 -23.46 -7.41
C ALA A 228 1.46 -24.59 -8.36
N ASP A 229 0.55 -24.32 -9.29
CA ASP A 229 0.09 -25.28 -10.31
C ASP A 229 1.00 -25.32 -11.56
N GLY A 230 1.91 -24.36 -11.69
CA GLY A 230 2.84 -24.20 -12.81
C GLY A 230 2.21 -23.59 -14.07
N THR A 231 1.07 -22.90 -13.92
CA THR A 231 0.44 -22.07 -14.96
C THR A 231 1.04 -20.66 -14.96
N ASP A 232 0.72 -19.85 -15.97
CA ASP A 232 1.20 -18.47 -16.10
C ASP A 232 0.07 -17.52 -15.72
N GLY A 233 0.17 -16.82 -14.58
CA GLY A 233 -0.92 -15.92 -14.12
C GLY A 233 -1.16 -14.66 -14.96
N ASN A 234 -0.44 -14.52 -16.07
CA ASN A 234 -0.75 -13.53 -17.11
C ASN A 234 -1.37 -14.14 -18.38
N ASP A 235 -1.63 -15.45 -18.40
CA ASP A 235 -2.14 -16.19 -19.54
C ASP A 235 -3.34 -17.09 -19.17
N PRO A 236 -4.58 -16.65 -19.47
CA PRO A 236 -5.79 -17.30 -18.98
C PRO A 236 -6.15 -18.55 -19.79
N ASP A 237 -5.21 -19.24 -20.42
CA ASP A 237 -5.39 -20.47 -21.22
C ASP A 237 -3.99 -21.06 -21.46
N SER A 238 -3.38 -21.58 -20.39
CA SER A 238 -1.95 -21.94 -20.35
C SER A 238 -1.53 -22.98 -21.41
N ASP A 239 -2.45 -23.79 -21.91
CA ASP A 239 -2.19 -24.81 -22.94
C ASP A 239 -2.82 -24.53 -24.32
N ASP A 240 -3.44 -23.35 -24.49
CA ASP A 240 -4.04 -22.83 -25.72
C ASP A 240 -5.15 -23.74 -26.33
N ASP A 241 -5.87 -24.52 -25.52
CA ASP A 241 -6.89 -25.47 -26.00
C ASP A 241 -8.30 -24.83 -26.17
N GLY A 242 -8.46 -23.65 -25.58
CA GLY A 242 -9.68 -22.86 -25.60
C GLY A 242 -10.60 -23.05 -24.40
N LEU A 243 -10.07 -23.58 -23.28
CA LEU A 243 -10.58 -23.48 -21.92
C LEU A 243 -9.57 -22.68 -21.10
N ASN A 244 -10.04 -21.83 -20.19
CA ASN A 244 -9.13 -21.19 -19.24
C ASN A 244 -8.79 -22.11 -18.07
N ASP A 245 -7.67 -21.87 -17.43
CA ASP A 245 -7.13 -22.67 -16.33
C ASP A 245 -8.16 -22.81 -15.19
N GLY A 246 -8.90 -21.74 -14.89
CA GLY A 246 -10.03 -21.73 -13.96
C GLY A 246 -11.19 -22.64 -14.38
N GLN A 247 -11.56 -22.67 -15.68
CA GLN A 247 -12.57 -23.61 -16.22
C GLN A 247 -12.08 -25.04 -16.11
N GLU A 248 -10.82 -25.29 -16.45
CA GLU A 248 -10.20 -26.60 -16.41
C GLU A 248 -10.16 -27.18 -15.01
N LYS A 249 -9.72 -26.39 -14.02
CA LYS A 249 -9.80 -26.77 -12.60
C LYS A 249 -11.25 -27.10 -12.18
N SER A 250 -12.23 -26.38 -12.72
CA SER A 250 -13.65 -26.60 -12.41
C SER A 250 -14.22 -27.91 -12.97
N ILE A 251 -13.75 -28.36 -14.15
CA ILE A 251 -14.15 -29.63 -14.79
C ILE A 251 -13.20 -30.78 -14.44
N GLY A 252 -12.06 -30.46 -13.84
CA GLY A 252 -11.03 -31.37 -13.35
C GLY A 252 -10.08 -31.89 -14.44
N THR A 253 -9.95 -31.18 -15.55
CA THR A 253 -8.85 -31.36 -16.51
C THR A 253 -7.57 -30.71 -15.98
N ASN A 254 -6.48 -30.77 -16.72
CA ASN A 254 -5.19 -30.23 -16.32
C ASN A 254 -4.85 -29.00 -17.17
N PRO A 255 -4.74 -27.78 -16.58
CA PRO A 255 -4.41 -26.53 -17.27
C PRO A 255 -3.17 -26.51 -18.18
N LEU A 256 -2.34 -27.54 -18.09
CA LEU A 256 -1.08 -27.66 -18.83
C LEU A 256 -1.12 -28.80 -19.86
N ASP A 257 -2.29 -29.37 -20.14
CA ASP A 257 -2.46 -30.57 -20.96
C ASP A 257 -3.74 -30.53 -21.80
N SER A 258 -3.58 -30.03 -23.03
CA SER A 258 -4.65 -29.74 -23.97
C SER A 258 -5.55 -30.92 -24.38
N ASP A 259 -5.23 -32.16 -24.01
CA ASP A 259 -5.93 -33.40 -24.38
C ASP A 259 -5.83 -34.38 -23.20
N SER A 260 -6.70 -34.19 -22.20
CA SER A 260 -6.61 -34.83 -20.88
C SER A 260 -6.76 -36.36 -20.89
N ASP A 261 -7.30 -36.95 -21.95
CA ASP A 261 -7.47 -38.39 -22.09
C ASP A 261 -6.74 -39.05 -23.28
N ASP A 262 -5.94 -38.27 -24.01
CA ASP A 262 -5.09 -38.67 -25.13
C ASP A 262 -5.86 -39.29 -26.32
N ASP A 263 -7.10 -38.88 -26.57
CA ASP A 263 -7.92 -39.43 -27.66
C ASP A 263 -7.77 -38.69 -29.01
N GLY A 264 -7.15 -37.51 -28.98
CA GLY A 264 -6.85 -36.67 -30.13
C GLY A 264 -7.82 -35.50 -30.36
N LEU A 265 -8.79 -35.29 -29.47
CA LEU A 265 -9.52 -34.04 -29.31
C LEU A 265 -8.92 -33.23 -28.17
N THR A 266 -9.08 -31.91 -28.22
CA THR A 266 -8.71 -31.10 -27.05
C THR A 266 -9.88 -31.02 -26.08
N ASP A 267 -9.63 -30.77 -24.80
CA ASP A 267 -10.67 -30.67 -23.76
C ASP A 267 -11.71 -29.60 -24.15
N GLY A 268 -11.25 -28.47 -24.68
CA GLY A 268 -12.07 -27.41 -25.24
C GLY A 268 -12.84 -27.81 -26.52
N GLN A 269 -12.35 -28.76 -27.32
CA GLN A 269 -13.10 -29.32 -28.46
C GLN A 269 -14.20 -30.27 -27.99
N GLU A 270 -13.91 -31.11 -27.01
CA GLU A 270 -14.84 -32.09 -26.46
C GLU A 270 -16.05 -31.43 -25.80
N LEU A 271 -15.85 -30.39 -25.00
CA LEU A 271 -16.97 -29.62 -24.45
C LEU A 271 -17.86 -28.97 -25.53
N ARG A 272 -17.33 -28.69 -26.73
CA ARG A 272 -18.12 -28.17 -27.87
C ARG A 272 -18.88 -29.28 -28.60
N LEU A 273 -18.43 -30.53 -28.45
CA LEU A 273 -19.06 -31.74 -29.00
C LEU A 273 -20.00 -32.43 -28.00
N ASP A 274 -20.14 -31.88 -26.78
CA ASP A 274 -20.90 -32.47 -25.68
C ASP A 274 -20.34 -33.86 -25.23
N THR A 275 -19.04 -34.10 -25.45
CA THR A 275 -18.30 -35.27 -24.94
C THR A 275 -17.60 -34.98 -23.59
N ASN A 276 -16.95 -35.98 -23.00
CA ASN A 276 -16.31 -35.87 -21.70
C ASN A 276 -14.77 -35.84 -21.85
N PRO A 277 -14.10 -34.72 -21.52
CA PRO A 277 -12.64 -34.52 -21.63
C PRO A 277 -11.71 -35.47 -20.85
N ARG A 278 -12.26 -36.52 -20.26
CA ARG A 278 -11.57 -37.43 -19.36
C ARG A 278 -11.91 -38.88 -19.68
N ASP A 279 -12.56 -39.09 -20.81
CA ASP A 279 -13.13 -40.36 -21.22
C ASP A 279 -13.11 -40.49 -22.74
N SER A 280 -12.00 -41.03 -23.24
CA SER A 280 -11.69 -41.28 -24.64
C SER A 280 -12.69 -42.13 -25.45
N ASP A 281 -13.88 -42.46 -24.92
CA ASP A 281 -14.96 -43.24 -25.57
C ASP A 281 -16.26 -42.89 -24.82
N SER A 282 -16.79 -41.68 -25.09
CA SER A 282 -17.85 -41.04 -24.28
C SER A 282 -19.17 -41.81 -24.26
N ASP A 283 -19.42 -42.64 -25.27
CA ASP A 283 -20.65 -43.42 -25.41
C ASP A 283 -20.47 -44.94 -25.19
N ASP A 284 -19.25 -45.38 -24.84
CA ASP A 284 -18.84 -46.75 -24.55
C ASP A 284 -19.06 -47.74 -25.72
N ASP A 285 -18.93 -47.30 -26.97
CA ASP A 285 -19.19 -48.12 -28.15
C ASP A 285 -17.96 -48.90 -28.68
N GLY A 286 -16.76 -48.50 -28.23
CA GLY A 286 -15.47 -49.08 -28.58
C GLY A 286 -14.68 -48.32 -29.67
N LEU A 287 -15.15 -47.16 -30.09
CA LEU A 287 -14.44 -46.15 -30.87
C LEU A 287 -14.12 -44.94 -29.97
N SER A 288 -12.98 -44.26 -30.16
CA SER A 288 -12.72 -43.04 -29.40
C SER A 288 -13.33 -41.82 -30.07
N ASP A 289 -13.68 -40.81 -29.28
CA ASP A 289 -14.37 -39.59 -29.74
C ASP A 289 -13.57 -38.92 -30.87
N GLY A 290 -12.25 -38.80 -30.75
CA GLY A 290 -11.37 -38.28 -31.81
C GLY A 290 -11.35 -39.13 -33.09
N ASP A 291 -11.46 -40.45 -32.94
CA ASP A 291 -11.53 -41.41 -34.04
C ASP A 291 -12.90 -41.37 -34.74
N GLU A 292 -13.96 -41.07 -33.99
CA GLU A 292 -15.33 -40.84 -34.46
C GLU A 292 -15.46 -39.55 -35.25
N VAL A 293 -14.97 -38.43 -34.72
CA VAL A 293 -14.91 -37.15 -35.45
C VAL A 293 -14.16 -37.32 -36.78
N THR A 294 -13.09 -38.11 -36.79
CA THR A 294 -12.33 -38.42 -38.00
C THR A 294 -13.11 -39.27 -39.02
N ARG A 295 -13.95 -40.20 -38.55
CA ARG A 295 -14.79 -41.06 -39.40
C ARG A 295 -16.11 -40.39 -39.81
N GLY A 296 -16.52 -39.34 -39.10
CA GLY A 296 -17.77 -38.62 -39.33
C GLY A 296 -18.98 -39.24 -38.65
N THR A 297 -18.77 -40.02 -37.59
CA THR A 297 -19.79 -40.48 -36.63
C THR A 297 -20.00 -39.41 -35.54
N ASP A 298 -21.01 -39.57 -34.70
CA ASP A 298 -21.33 -38.70 -33.57
C ASP A 298 -20.74 -39.29 -32.28
N PRO A 299 -19.72 -38.66 -31.66
CA PRO A 299 -19.06 -39.18 -30.46
C PRO A 299 -19.92 -39.42 -29.22
N SER A 300 -21.17 -38.98 -29.27
CA SER A 300 -22.13 -39.13 -28.18
C SER A 300 -23.22 -40.16 -28.47
N ASP A 301 -23.14 -40.85 -29.62
CA ASP A 301 -24.15 -41.77 -30.11
C ASP A 301 -23.58 -43.09 -30.66
N SER A 302 -23.70 -44.13 -29.84
CA SER A 302 -23.10 -45.45 -30.07
C SER A 302 -23.51 -46.21 -31.34
N ASP A 303 -24.38 -45.65 -32.18
CA ASP A 303 -24.93 -46.20 -33.42
C ASP A 303 -25.40 -45.02 -34.32
N SER A 304 -24.45 -44.25 -34.85
CA SER A 304 -24.68 -42.97 -35.55
C SER A 304 -25.65 -43.02 -36.73
N ASP A 305 -25.83 -44.19 -37.35
CA ASP A 305 -26.72 -44.39 -38.50
C ASP A 305 -28.01 -45.19 -38.18
N ASP A 306 -28.23 -45.55 -36.92
CA ASP A 306 -29.38 -46.28 -36.40
C ASP A 306 -29.61 -47.66 -37.09
N ASP A 307 -28.56 -48.35 -37.56
CA ASP A 307 -28.68 -49.65 -38.23
C ASP A 307 -28.73 -50.85 -37.24
N GLY A 308 -28.36 -50.61 -35.98
CA GLY A 308 -28.34 -51.58 -34.88
C GLY A 308 -26.99 -52.25 -34.63
N ILE A 309 -25.90 -51.72 -35.20
CA ILE A 309 -24.51 -52.13 -34.97
C ILE A 309 -23.74 -50.91 -34.48
N ASN A 310 -23.04 -51.04 -33.35
CA ASN A 310 -22.25 -49.93 -32.84
C ASN A 310 -21.14 -49.51 -33.81
N ASP A 311 -20.82 -48.22 -33.84
CA ASP A 311 -19.83 -47.62 -34.74
C ASP A 311 -18.44 -48.25 -34.57
N GLY A 312 -18.05 -48.55 -33.32
CA GLY A 312 -16.86 -49.33 -32.96
C GLY A 312 -16.75 -50.71 -33.63
N SER A 313 -17.88 -51.30 -34.04
CA SER A 313 -17.98 -52.62 -34.68
C SER A 313 -18.48 -52.58 -36.13
N ASP A 314 -18.93 -51.43 -36.61
CA ASP A 314 -19.55 -51.29 -37.93
C ASP A 314 -18.51 -51.01 -39.04
N PRO A 315 -18.51 -51.77 -40.16
CA PRO A 315 -17.63 -51.50 -41.28
C PRO A 315 -18.00 -50.27 -42.14
N ASP A 316 -19.20 -49.72 -41.99
CA ASP A 316 -19.78 -48.56 -42.70
C ASP A 316 -20.71 -47.72 -41.76
N PRO A 317 -20.19 -47.17 -40.64
CA PRO A 317 -20.93 -46.56 -39.51
C PRO A 317 -21.65 -45.24 -39.83
N THR A 318 -21.76 -44.91 -41.11
CA THR A 318 -22.40 -43.66 -41.57
C THR A 318 -23.53 -43.96 -42.56
N THR A 319 -23.92 -45.24 -42.69
CA THR A 319 -24.86 -45.74 -43.68
C THR A 319 -25.87 -46.76 -43.10
N PRO A 320 -27.17 -46.39 -43.01
CA PRO A 320 -28.22 -47.26 -42.48
C PRO A 320 -28.60 -48.47 -43.37
#